data_AF-A5WDE2-F1
#
_entry.id   AF-A5WDE2-F1
#
_cell.length_a   1.000
_cell.length_b   1.000
_cell.length_c   1.000
_cell.angle_alpha   90.00
_cell.angle_beta   90.00
_cell.angle_gamma   90.00
#
_symmetry.space_group_name_H-M   'P 1'
#
loop_
_entity.id
_entity.type
_entity.pdbx_description
1 polymer ?
#
loop_
_entity_poly.entity_id
_entity_poly.type
_entity_poly.pdbx_seq_one_letter_code
_entity_poly.pdbx_strand_id
1 'polypeptide(L)'
;MSKKRVEYSDTFKAEAIAKVKENNGNISQTAKELGIPMNTLANWHRKAERGVLAGTQNYNSELIAALDEIKDLKKQLRIAQEEREILKKATAYFAKNQ
;
A
#
# COMPACT_ATOMS: atom_id res chain seq x y z
N MET A 1 -21.39 -35.34 -3.99
CA MET A 1 -21.50 -34.50 -2.79
C MET A 1 -20.58 -33.30 -2.96
N SER A 2 -21.11 -32.10 -3.21
CA SER A 2 -20.29 -30.89 -3.27
C SER A 2 -19.77 -30.55 -1.87
N LYS A 3 -18.46 -30.31 -1.73
CA LYS A 3 -17.86 -29.93 -0.45
C LYS A 3 -18.32 -28.51 -0.12
N LYS A 4 -18.98 -28.32 1.02
CA LYS A 4 -19.42 -26.99 1.49
C LYS A 4 -18.19 -26.09 1.60
N ARG A 5 -18.23 -24.94 0.92
CA ARG A 5 -17.15 -23.95 0.96
C ARG A 5 -17.16 -23.29 2.33
N VAL A 6 -16.02 -23.30 3.01
CA VAL A 6 -15.82 -22.53 4.23
C VAL A 6 -15.52 -21.09 3.83
N GLU A 7 -16.33 -20.17 4.32
CA GLU A 7 -16.14 -18.74 4.14
C GLU A 7 -15.49 -18.17 5.40
N TYR A 8 -14.45 -17.37 5.20
CA TYR A 8 -13.73 -16.69 6.27
C TYR A 8 -13.98 -15.19 6.14
N SER A 9 -14.12 -14.50 7.26
CA SER A 9 -14.30 -13.04 7.27
C SER A 9 -13.04 -12.35 6.74
N ASP A 10 -13.21 -11.14 6.21
CA ASP A 10 -12.11 -10.37 5.66
C ASP A 10 -11.15 -9.87 6.75
N THR A 11 -11.68 -9.58 7.95
CA THR A 11 -10.86 -9.28 9.14
C THR A 11 -9.96 -10.46 9.50
N PHE A 12 -10.50 -11.69 9.51
CA PHE A 12 -9.74 -12.89 9.81
C PHE A 12 -8.68 -13.18 8.75
N LYS A 13 -8.97 -12.97 7.46
CA LYS A 13 -7.96 -13.08 6.39
C LYS A 13 -6.84 -12.06 6.59
N ALA A 14 -7.16 -10.84 7.00
CA ALA A 14 -6.18 -9.80 7.25
C ALA A 14 -5.25 -10.13 8.42
N GLU A 15 -5.84 -10.57 9.53
CA GLU A 15 -5.12 -11.04 10.71
C GLU A 15 -4.26 -12.27 10.39
N ALA A 16 -4.76 -13.20 9.60
CA ALA A 16 -4.00 -14.37 9.18
C ALA A 16 -2.76 -13.99 8.35
N ILE A 17 -2.87 -13.01 7.44
CA ILE A 17 -1.73 -12.50 6.69
C ILE A 17 -0.77 -11.68 7.55
N ALA A 18 -1.28 -10.91 8.53
CA ALA A 18 -0.44 -10.23 9.51
C ALA A 18 0.36 -11.24 10.34
N LYS A 19 -0.28 -12.33 10.78
CA LYS A 19 0.37 -13.42 11.51
C LYS A 19 1.43 -14.15 10.70
N VAL A 20 1.22 -14.34 9.39
CA VAL A 20 2.25 -14.90 8.51
C VAL A 20 3.51 -14.02 8.50
N LYS A 21 3.35 -12.70 8.53
CA LYS A 21 4.49 -11.77 8.60
C LYS A 21 5.18 -11.81 9.96
N GLU A 22 4.43 -11.91 11.05
CA GLU A 22 4.99 -12.09 12.41
C GLU A 22 5.84 -13.36 12.49
N ASN A 23 5.39 -14.43 11.83
CA ASN A 23 6.09 -15.73 11.79
C ASN A 23 7.16 -15.80 10.67
N ASN A 24 7.79 -14.68 10.31
CA ASN A 24 8.83 -14.59 9.27
C ASN A 24 8.44 -15.17 7.90
N GLY A 25 7.16 -15.11 7.52
CA GLY A 25 6.67 -15.67 6.26
C GLY A 25 6.38 -17.18 6.31
N ASN A 26 6.45 -17.82 7.49
CA ASN A 26 6.19 -19.25 7.61
C ASN A 26 4.69 -19.56 7.56
N ILE A 27 4.20 -19.82 6.33
CA ILE A 27 2.81 -20.16 6.05
C ILE A 27 2.39 -21.48 6.70
N SER A 28 3.28 -22.48 6.76
CA SER A 28 2.96 -23.80 7.30
C SER A 28 2.69 -23.75 8.81
N GLN A 29 3.56 -23.06 9.54
CA GLN A 29 3.40 -22.86 10.97
C GLN A 29 2.15 -22.03 11.27
N THR A 30 1.98 -20.91 10.58
CA THR A 30 0.83 -20.02 10.79
C THR A 30 -0.50 -20.70 10.48
N ALA A 31 -0.55 -21.55 9.44
CA ALA A 31 -1.75 -22.31 9.11
C ALA A 31 -2.12 -23.31 10.22
N LYS A 32 -1.12 -23.96 10.83
CA LYS A 32 -1.33 -24.87 11.97
C LYS A 32 -1.82 -24.12 13.20
N GLU A 33 -1.22 -22.97 13.52
CA GLU A 33 -1.62 -22.12 14.65
C GLU A 33 -3.05 -21.61 14.51
N LEU A 34 -3.45 -21.20 13.30
CA LEU A 34 -4.80 -20.71 13.01
C LEU A 34 -5.82 -21.84 12.74
N GLY A 35 -5.38 -23.10 12.72
CA GLY A 35 -6.24 -24.25 12.43
C GLY A 35 -6.86 -24.23 11.02
N ILE A 36 -6.24 -23.54 10.06
CA ILE A 36 -6.73 -23.43 8.68
C ILE A 36 -5.91 -24.29 7.71
N PRO A 37 -6.49 -24.73 6.60
CA PRO A 37 -5.73 -25.46 5.58
C PRO A 37 -4.57 -24.62 5.05
N MET A 38 -3.35 -25.17 5.03
CA MET A 38 -2.15 -24.47 4.55
C MET A 38 -2.35 -23.91 3.13
N ASN A 39 -2.96 -24.68 2.23
CA ASN A 39 -3.23 -24.24 0.87
C ASN A 39 -4.17 -23.02 0.82
N THR A 40 -5.09 -22.91 1.77
CA THR A 40 -5.97 -21.74 1.89
C THR A 40 -5.17 -20.50 2.28
N LEU A 41 -4.30 -20.62 3.29
CA LEU A 41 -3.45 -19.51 3.73
C LEU A 41 -2.41 -19.12 2.66
N ALA A 42 -1.80 -20.10 1.98
CA ALA A 42 -0.87 -19.85 0.89
C ALA A 42 -1.53 -19.09 -0.29
N ASN A 43 -2.76 -19.46 -0.62
CA ASN A 43 -3.54 -18.76 -1.63
C ASN A 43 -3.89 -17.33 -1.20
N TRP A 44 -4.17 -17.10 0.08
CA TRP A 44 -4.36 -15.74 0.60
C TRP A 44 -3.06 -14.94 0.58
N HIS A 45 -1.93 -15.53 0.98
CA HIS A 45 -0.63 -14.88 0.95
C HIS A 45 -0.26 -14.39 -0.45
N ARG A 46 -0.38 -15.27 -1.46
CA ARG A 46 -0.16 -14.90 -2.87
C ARG A 46 -1.13 -13.83 -3.37
N LYS A 47 -2.36 -13.79 -2.84
CA LYS A 47 -3.33 -12.73 -3.18
C LYS A 47 -2.98 -11.41 -2.50
N ALA A 48 -2.48 -11.46 -1.27
CA ALA A 48 -2.02 -10.29 -0.51
C ALA A 48 -0.75 -9.68 -1.12
N GLU A 49 0.22 -10.50 -1.55
CA GLU A 49 1.42 -10.04 -2.25
C GLU A 49 1.10 -9.31 -3.56
N ARG A 50 -0.01 -9.67 -4.21
CA ARG A 50 -0.50 -8.99 -5.42
C ARG A 50 -1.47 -7.84 -5.13
N GLY A 51 -1.75 -7.54 -3.85
CA GLY A 51 -2.70 -6.49 -3.46
C GLY A 51 -4.18 -6.77 -3.74
N VAL A 52 -4.55 -8.03 -4.02
CA VAL A 52 -5.91 -8.44 -4.44
C VAL A 52 -6.70 -9.13 -3.31
N LEU A 53 -6.15 -9.24 -2.10
CA LEU A 53 -6.86 -9.90 -1.00
C LEU A 53 -7.78 -8.92 -0.26
N ALA A 54 -9.08 -9.25 -0.21
CA ALA A 54 -10.07 -8.52 0.57
C ALA A 54 -9.76 -8.60 2.07
N GLY A 55 -9.76 -7.45 2.75
CA GLY A 55 -9.40 -7.30 4.16
C GLY A 55 -7.97 -6.85 4.43
N THR A 56 -7.02 -7.04 3.52
CA THR A 56 -5.62 -6.59 3.68
C THR A 56 -5.34 -5.25 3.03
N GLN A 57 -6.12 -4.22 3.33
CA GLN A 57 -5.99 -2.90 2.68
C GLN A 57 -4.61 -2.23 2.81
N ASN A 58 -3.67 -2.78 3.61
CA ASN A 58 -2.30 -2.26 3.72
C ASN A 58 -1.25 -2.92 2.82
N TYR A 59 -1.65 -3.59 1.73
CA TYR A 59 -0.70 -4.13 0.73
C TYR A 59 -1.12 -3.87 -0.71
N ASN A 60 -1.65 -2.67 -1.01
CA ASN A 60 -1.96 -2.32 -2.39
C ASN A 60 -0.76 -1.64 -3.07
N SER A 61 -0.08 -2.35 -3.96
CA SER A 61 1.05 -1.82 -4.75
C SER A 61 0.67 -0.58 -5.57
N GLU A 62 -0.59 -0.46 -5.96
CA GLU A 62 -1.11 0.67 -6.75
C GLU A 62 -1.38 1.88 -5.86
N LEU A 63 -1.76 1.65 -4.59
CA LEU A 63 -1.81 2.69 -3.56
C LEU A 63 -0.41 3.20 -3.22
N ILE A 64 0.59 2.32 -3.16
CA ILE A 64 1.99 2.69 -2.97
C ILE A 64 2.47 3.54 -4.17
N ALA A 65 2.19 3.09 -5.39
CA ALA A 65 2.52 3.83 -6.59
C ALA A 65 1.84 5.22 -6.64
N ALA A 66 0.56 5.30 -6.29
CA ALA A 66 -0.17 6.56 -6.21
C ALA A 66 0.36 7.49 -5.10
N LEU A 67 0.81 6.95 -3.96
CA LEU A 67 1.41 7.75 -2.88
C LEU A 67 2.76 8.32 -3.28
N ASP A 68 3.59 7.54 -3.98
CA ASP A 68 4.86 8.00 -4.53
C ASP A 68 4.64 9.09 -5.59
N GLU A 69 3.67 8.91 -6.47
CA GLU A 69 3.30 9.92 -7.47
C GLU A 69 2.81 11.22 -6.81
N ILE A 70 1.98 11.14 -5.78
CA ILE A 70 1.54 12.31 -5.00
C ILE A 70 2.73 13.05 -4.37
N LYS A 71 3.73 12.32 -3.87
CA LYS A 71 4.93 12.91 -3.25
C LYS A 71 5.78 13.65 -4.28
N ASP A 72 5.97 13.06 -5.46
CA ASP A 72 6.72 13.69 -6.54
C ASP A 72 6.01 14.92 -7.10
N LEU A 73 4.69 14.86 -7.28
CA LEU A 73 3.89 16.01 -7.71
C LEU A 73 3.96 17.15 -6.68
N LYS A 74 3.89 16.85 -5.38
CA LYS A 74 4.08 17.87 -4.33
C LYS A 74 5.47 18.51 -4.35
N LYS A 75 6.51 17.75 -4.69
CA LYS A 75 7.88 18.28 -4.85
C LYS A 75 7.97 19.22 -6.06
N GLN A 76 7.42 18.82 -7.20
CA GLN A 76 7.41 19.66 -8.40
C GLN A 76 6.63 20.96 -8.18
N LEU A 77 5.48 20.88 -7.52
CA LEU A 77 4.64 22.04 -7.21
C LEU A 77 5.39 23.06 -6.32
N ARG A 78 6.13 22.58 -5.32
CA ARG A 78 6.95 23.44 -4.46
C ARG A 78 8.04 24.17 -5.24
N ILE A 79 8.76 23.46 -6.11
CA ILE A 79 9.82 24.04 -6.94
C ILE A 79 9.23 25.14 -7.86
N ALA A 80 8.13 24.83 -8.53
CA ALA A 80 7.46 25.80 -9.41
C ALA A 80 6.96 27.05 -8.65
N GLN A 81 6.49 26.88 -7.40
CA GLN A 81 6.12 28.00 -6.54
C GLN A 81 7.34 28.86 -6.16
N GLU A 82 8.45 28.25 -5.79
CA GLU A 82 9.70 28.95 -5.44
C GLU A 82 10.26 29.73 -6.64
N GLU A 83 10.30 29.12 -7.83
CA GLU A 83 10.71 29.78 -9.08
C GLU A 83 9.83 30.98 -9.40
N ARG A 84 8.51 30.84 -9.26
CA ARG A 84 7.57 31.94 -9.47
C ARG A 84 7.81 33.09 -8.48
N GLU A 85 8.11 32.79 -7.23
CA GLU A 85 8.40 33.82 -6.23
C GLU A 85 9.74 34.53 -6.51
N ILE A 86 10.76 33.82 -6.98
CA ILE A 86 12.03 34.42 -7.42
C ILE A 86 11.78 35.36 -8.60
N LEU A 87 11.02 34.92 -9.61
CA LEU A 87 10.69 35.73 -10.78
C LEU A 87 9.91 36.99 -10.39
N LYS A 88 8.92 36.88 -9.49
CA LYS A 88 8.19 38.05 -8.96
C LYS A 88 9.11 39.04 -8.24
N LYS A 89 10.04 38.56 -7.43
CA LYS A 89 11.00 39.42 -6.73
C LYS A 89 11.93 40.11 -7.72
N ALA A 90 12.39 39.40 -8.75
CA ALA A 90 13.21 39.96 -9.82
C ALA A 90 12.45 41.05 -10.60
N THR A 91 11.22 40.78 -11.04
CA THR A 91 10.42 41.79 -11.76
C THR A 91 10.12 43.01 -10.90
N ALA A 92 9.83 42.83 -9.62
CA ALA A 92 9.64 43.94 -8.68
C ALA A 92 10.93 44.77 -8.49
N TYR A 93 12.09 44.12 -8.45
CA TYR A 93 13.38 44.80 -8.37
C TYR A 93 13.67 45.60 -9.66
N PHE A 94 13.45 45.02 -10.84
CA PHE A 94 13.66 45.70 -12.11
C PHE A 94 12.70 46.88 -12.32
N ALA A 95 11.42 46.73 -11.96
CA ALA A 95 10.44 47.82 -12.05
C ALA A 95 10.69 48.98 -11.09
N LYS A 96 11.42 48.75 -9.98
CA LYS A 96 11.76 49.78 -8.99
C LYS A 96 13.04 50.55 -9.32
N ASN A 97 13.90 50.02 -10.18
CA ASN A 97 15.15 50.64 -10.61
C ASN A 97 15.05 51.27 -12.02
N GLN A 98 13.84 51.63 -12.45
CA GLN A 98 13.53 52.32 -13.70
C GLN A 98 13.06 53.75 -13.45
#